data_AF-A0A7V0L1K6-F1
#
_entry.id   AF-A0A7V0L1K6-F1
#
_cell.length_a   1.000
_cell.length_b   1.000
_cell.length_c   1.000
_cell.angle_alpha   90.00
_cell.angle_beta   90.00
_cell.angle_gamma   90.00
#
_symmetry.space_group_name_H-M   'P 1'
#
loop_
_entity.id
_entity.type
_entity.pdbx_description
1 polymer ?
#
loop_
_entity_poly.entity_id
_entity_poly.type
_entity_poly.pdbx_seq_one_letter_code
_entity_poly.pdbx_strand_id
1 'polypeptide(L)'
;MRETSFLWDYFLGPRGENVQLLSELLTAGLNHYQRWREGLYPEDESIFPENYPKGVYFKKDLERLSAAWEEFLQKMDQNIPYPSVRYGAQMLKDPALPAVLAYFYTLLTNPNNHAYEG
;
A
#
# COMPACT_ATOMS: atom_id res chain seq x y z
N MET A 1 -35.31 -1.45 -7.70
CA MET A 1 -33.97 -2.08 -7.64
C MET A 1 -33.19 -1.26 -6.63
N ARG A 2 -32.85 -1.80 -5.46
CA ARG A 2 -32.15 -0.99 -4.45
C ARG A 2 -30.78 -0.61 -5.02
N GLU A 3 -30.46 0.67 -4.97
CA GLU A 3 -29.13 1.20 -5.24
C GLU A 3 -28.14 0.49 -4.32
N THR A 4 -27.47 -0.55 -4.81
CA THR A 4 -26.40 -1.20 -4.04
C THR A 4 -25.14 -1.18 -4.89
N SER A 5 -24.52 0.02 -4.94
CA SER A 5 -23.16 0.21 -5.45
C SER A 5 -22.11 -0.42 -4.52
N PHE A 6 -22.48 -0.64 -3.25
CA PHE A 6 -21.57 -1.09 -2.19
C PHE A 6 -20.70 -2.28 -2.60
N LEU A 7 -21.26 -3.36 -3.17
CA LEU A 7 -20.47 -4.53 -3.55
C LEU A 7 -19.48 -4.27 -4.69
N TRP A 8 -19.78 -3.31 -5.57
CA TRP A 8 -18.90 -2.97 -6.69
C TRP A 8 -17.73 -2.10 -6.23
N ASP A 9 -17.98 -1.20 -5.27
CA ASP A 9 -16.98 -0.23 -4.81
C ASP A 9 -16.11 -0.76 -3.65
N TYR A 10 -16.45 -1.91 -3.06
CA TYR A 10 -15.77 -2.45 -1.86
C TYR A 10 -14.61 -3.39 -2.16
N PHE A 11 -14.42 -3.82 -3.41
CA PHE A 11 -13.38 -4.77 -3.84
C PHE A 11 -12.56 -4.17 -4.97
N LEU A 12 -11.36 -4.72 -5.25
CA LEU A 12 -10.53 -4.24 -6.35
C LEU A 12 -11.12 -4.62 -7.71
N GLY A 13 -11.71 -5.81 -7.76
CA GLY A 13 -12.43 -6.35 -8.90
C GLY A 13 -11.59 -7.33 -9.71
N PRO A 14 -12.22 -8.27 -10.46
CA PRO A 14 -11.52 -9.37 -11.14
C PRO A 14 -10.51 -8.93 -12.20
N ARG A 15 -10.58 -7.68 -12.66
CA ARG A 15 -9.65 -7.09 -13.64
C ARG A 15 -8.98 -5.82 -13.12
N GLY A 16 -9.11 -5.51 -11.84
CA GLY A 16 -8.59 -4.27 -11.26
C GLY A 16 -9.42 -3.04 -11.59
N GLU A 17 -10.74 -3.20 -11.74
CA GLU A 17 -11.68 -2.13 -12.07
C GLU A 17 -11.55 -0.91 -11.13
N ASN A 18 -11.23 -1.16 -9.85
CA ASN A 18 -11.08 -0.11 -8.83
C ASN A 18 -9.62 0.20 -8.47
N VAL A 19 -8.64 -0.15 -9.31
CA VAL A 19 -7.21 0.10 -9.01
C VAL A 19 -6.90 1.59 -8.85
N GLN A 20 -7.57 2.43 -9.64
CA GLN A 20 -7.42 3.88 -9.55
C GLN A 20 -7.97 4.40 -8.21
N LEU A 21 -9.16 3.95 -7.80
CA LEU A 21 -9.75 4.28 -6.50
C LEU A 21 -8.85 3.86 -5.34
N LEU A 22 -8.34 2.61 -5.36
CA LEU A 22 -7.42 2.13 -4.34
C LEU A 22 -6.14 2.98 -4.29
N SER A 23 -5.58 3.34 -5.45
CA SER A 23 -4.37 4.15 -5.53
C SER A 23 -4.59 5.54 -4.92
N GLU A 24 -5.70 6.19 -5.25
CA GLU A 24 -6.07 7.51 -4.68
C GLU A 24 -6.24 7.46 -3.17
N LEU A 25 -6.92 6.43 -2.66
CA LEU A 25 -7.13 6.25 -1.22
C LEU A 25 -5.83 5.94 -0.48
N LEU A 26 -4.94 5.11 -1.05
CA LEU A 26 -3.61 4.85 -0.49
C LEU A 26 -2.77 6.12 -0.46
N THR A 27 -2.75 6.91 -1.54
CA THR A 27 -2.05 8.20 -1.59
C THR A 27 -2.63 9.18 -0.57
N ALA A 28 -3.95 9.26 -0.41
CA ALA A 28 -4.58 10.09 0.61
C ALA A 28 -4.15 9.68 2.03
N GLY A 29 -4.07 8.37 2.31
CA GLY A 29 -3.55 7.83 3.56
C GLY A 29 -2.08 8.19 3.81
N LEU A 30 -1.23 8.07 2.79
CA LEU A 30 0.19 8.48 2.87
C LEU A 30 0.35 9.97 3.13
N ASN A 31 -0.42 10.82 2.45
CA ASN A 31 -0.42 12.27 2.66
C ASN A 31 -0.90 12.64 4.06
N HIS A 32 -1.89 11.93 4.60
CA HIS A 32 -2.31 12.08 5.99
C HIS A 32 -1.18 11.70 6.96
N TYR A 33 -0.56 10.53 6.75
CA TYR A 33 0.55 10.05 7.58
C TYR A 33 1.75 11.00 7.57
N GLN A 34 2.10 11.57 6.41
CA GLN A 34 3.14 12.59 6.30
C GLN A 34 2.82 13.82 7.16
N ARG A 35 1.61 14.40 7.01
CA ARG A 35 1.19 15.56 7.81
C ARG A 35 1.19 15.27 9.31
N TRP A 36 0.83 14.04 9.71
CA TRP A 36 0.90 13.63 11.11
C TRP A 36 2.35 13.65 11.62
N ARG A 37 3.31 13.11 10.87
CA ARG A 37 4.74 13.12 11.25
C ARG A 37 5.31 14.52 11.33
N GLU A 38 5.01 15.38 10.36
CA GLU A 38 5.42 16.79 10.34
C GLU A 38 4.82 17.60 11.51
N GLY A 39 3.66 17.17 12.02
CA GLY A 39 2.95 17.85 13.10
C GLY A 39 3.32 17.43 14.53
N LEU A 40 4.09 16.35 14.72
CA LEU A 40 4.45 15.86 16.07
C LEU A 40 5.39 16.83 16.80
N TYR A 41 6.45 17.26 16.12
CA TYR A 41 7.46 18.21 16.61
C TYR A 41 7.89 19.13 15.44
N PRO A 42 7.08 20.15 15.09
CA PRO A 42 7.31 20.98 13.90
C PRO A 42 8.62 21.78 13.91
N GLU A 43 9.21 21.98 15.09
CA GLU A 43 10.49 22.65 15.31
C GLU A 43 11.71 21.79 14.98
N ASP A 44 11.55 20.46 14.89
CA ASP A 44 12.67 19.57 14.61
C ASP A 44 13.09 19.67 13.13
N GLU A 45 14.39 19.91 12.90
CA GLU A 45 14.96 19.83 11.56
C GLU A 45 15.06 18.38 11.09
N SER A 46 14.94 18.17 9.77
CA SER A 46 15.14 16.86 9.19
C SER A 46 16.59 16.40 9.36
N ILE A 47 16.78 15.19 9.89
CA ILE A 47 18.10 14.53 9.93
C ILE A 47 18.60 14.09 8.54
N PHE A 48 17.72 14.09 7.53
CA PHE A 48 18.12 13.77 6.16
C PHE A 48 18.88 14.94 5.55
N PRO A 49 20.05 14.72 4.94
CA PRO A 49 20.77 15.78 4.24
C PRO A 49 19.94 16.40 3.12
N GLU A 50 19.95 17.73 2.97
CA GLU A 50 19.17 18.44 1.94
C GLU A 50 19.43 17.93 0.50
N ASN A 51 20.66 17.48 0.23
CA ASN A 51 21.08 16.97 -1.08
C ASN A 51 21.05 15.43 -1.17
N TYR A 52 20.53 14.72 -0.17
CA TYR A 52 20.46 13.26 -0.18
C TYR A 52 19.77 12.70 -1.44
N PRO A 53 18.62 13.22 -1.92
CA PRO A 53 17.95 12.68 -3.12
C PRO A 53 18.70 12.94 -4.43
N LYS A 54 19.80 13.70 -4.40
CA LYS A 54 20.62 14.04 -5.58
C LYS A 54 21.98 13.36 -5.57
N GLY A 55 22.33 12.65 -4.50
CA GLY A 55 23.62 11.97 -4.34
C GLY A 55 23.78 10.74 -5.24
N VAL A 56 25.03 10.40 -5.55
CA VAL A 56 25.37 9.21 -6.35
C VAL A 56 24.92 7.92 -5.64
N TYR A 57 25.04 7.85 -4.31
CA TYR A 57 24.58 6.71 -3.52
C TYR A 57 23.05 6.54 -3.56
N PHE A 58 22.29 7.63 -3.44
CA PHE A 58 20.83 7.59 -3.53
C PHE A 58 20.38 6.99 -4.87
N LYS A 59 20.96 7.42 -5.99
CA LYS A 59 20.63 6.88 -7.31
C LYS A 59 20.93 5.38 -7.41
N LYS A 60 22.13 4.97 -6.98
CA LYS A 60 22.54 3.55 -7.00
C LYS A 60 21.64 2.67 -6.12
N ASP A 61 21.27 3.16 -4.93
CA ASP A 61 20.40 2.42 -4.02
C ASP A 61 18.96 2.36 -4.55
N LEU A 62 18.48 3.44 -5.18
CA LEU A 62 17.19 3.47 -5.85
C LEU A 62 17.13 2.51 -7.05
N GLU A 63 18.18 2.45 -7.86
CA GLU A 63 18.31 1.46 -8.95
C GLU A 63 18.24 0.03 -8.42
N ARG A 64 18.99 -0.26 -7.35
CA ARG A 64 18.99 -1.57 -6.70
C ARG A 64 17.61 -1.93 -6.15
N LEU A 65 16.95 -1.00 -5.47
CA LEU A 65 15.61 -1.20 -4.92
C LEU A 65 14.59 -1.43 -6.04
N SER A 66 14.66 -0.64 -7.11
CA SER A 66 13.73 -0.74 -8.25
C SER A 66 13.90 -2.08 -8.97
N ALA A 67 15.13 -2.53 -9.19
CA ALA A 67 15.41 -3.84 -9.79
C ALA A 67 14.89 -4.99 -8.92
N ALA A 68 15.12 -4.94 -7.60
CA ALA A 68 14.61 -5.94 -6.68
C ALA A 68 13.07 -5.96 -6.63
N TRP A 69 12.44 -4.78 -6.71
CA TRP A 69 10.99 -4.66 -6.76
C TRP A 69 10.40 -5.23 -8.06
N GLU A 70 11.01 -4.95 -9.20
CA GLU A 70 10.60 -5.52 -10.49
C GLU A 70 10.73 -7.05 -10.49
N GLU A 71 11.84 -7.58 -9.99
CA GLU A 71 12.03 -9.03 -9.84
C GLU A 71 10.96 -9.65 -8.94
N PHE A 72 10.62 -8.98 -7.83
CA PHE A 72 9.55 -9.43 -6.94
C PHE A 72 8.19 -9.47 -7.67
N LEU A 73 7.84 -8.41 -8.41
CA LEU A 73 6.58 -8.34 -9.17
C LEU A 73 6.50 -9.45 -10.23
N GLN A 74 7.57 -9.69 -10.99
CA GLN A 74 7.63 -10.78 -11.96
C GLN A 74 7.41 -12.16 -11.32
N LYS A 75 7.91 -12.38 -10.10
CA LYS A 75 7.65 -13.62 -9.35
C LYS A 75 6.18 -13.72 -8.92
N MET A 76 5.54 -12.60 -8.60
CA MET A 76 4.13 -12.60 -8.19
C MET A 76 3.18 -12.98 -9.34
N ASP A 77 3.57 -12.78 -10.60
CA ASP A 77 2.79 -13.22 -11.77
C ASP A 77 2.58 -14.75 -11.82
N GLN A 78 3.40 -15.52 -11.11
CA GLN A 78 3.29 -16.98 -11.00
C GLN A 78 2.25 -17.43 -9.97
N ASN A 79 1.62 -16.50 -9.23
CA ASN A 79 0.60 -16.84 -8.25
C ASN A 79 -0.69 -17.36 -8.91
N ILE A 80 -1.45 -18.10 -8.11
CA ILE A 80 -2.79 -18.54 -8.50
C ILE A 80 -3.69 -17.29 -8.61
N PRO A 81 -4.49 -17.14 -9.69
CA PRO A 81 -5.29 -15.94 -9.94
C PRO A 81 -6.56 -15.92 -9.07
N TYR A 82 -6.41 -15.82 -7.75
CA TYR A 82 -7.51 -15.81 -6.78
C TYR A 82 -8.61 -14.74 -7.03
N PRO A 83 -8.31 -13.54 -7.57
CA PRO A 83 -9.34 -12.55 -7.88
C PRO A 83 -10.24 -12.94 -9.06
N SER A 84 -9.81 -13.90 -9.90
CA SER A 84 -10.59 -14.34 -11.06
C SER A 84 -11.86 -15.05 -10.64
N VAL A 85 -12.99 -14.68 -11.25
CA VAL A 85 -14.27 -15.40 -11.09
C VAL A 85 -14.22 -16.86 -11.55
N ARG A 86 -13.20 -17.24 -12.34
CA ARG A 86 -12.96 -18.63 -12.73
C ARG A 86 -12.39 -19.47 -11.58
N TYR A 87 -11.83 -18.84 -10.54
CA TYR A 87 -11.26 -19.52 -9.39
C TYR A 87 -12.32 -19.80 -8.31
N GLY A 88 -12.81 -21.04 -8.28
CA GLY A 88 -13.86 -21.52 -7.37
C GLY A 88 -13.44 -22.63 -6.40
N ALA A 89 -12.14 -22.83 -6.16
CA ALA A 89 -11.63 -23.99 -5.42
C ALA A 89 -11.57 -23.78 -3.89
N GLN A 90 -10.62 -22.96 -3.42
CA GLN A 90 -10.43 -22.68 -1.99
C GLN A 90 -11.17 -21.40 -1.55
N MET A 91 -11.25 -21.18 -0.23
CA MET A 91 -11.83 -19.99 0.40
C MET A 91 -10.94 -18.74 0.25
N LEU A 92 -10.46 -18.49 -0.96
CA LEU A 92 -9.63 -17.35 -1.33
C LEU A 92 -10.41 -16.49 -2.32
N LYS A 93 -10.58 -15.22 -1.97
CA LYS A 93 -11.27 -14.19 -2.75
C LYS A 93 -10.51 -12.88 -2.59
N ASP A 94 -10.73 -11.98 -3.53
CA ASP A 94 -10.17 -10.64 -3.50
C ASP A 94 -10.48 -9.97 -2.14
N PRO A 95 -9.47 -9.43 -1.42
CA PRO A 95 -9.72 -8.76 -0.16
C PRO A 95 -10.56 -7.50 -0.38
N ALA A 96 -11.38 -7.17 0.60
CA ALA A 96 -12.10 -5.89 0.60
C ALA A 96 -11.11 -4.72 0.66
N LEU A 97 -11.35 -3.66 -0.12
CA LEU A 97 -10.50 -2.46 -0.17
C LEU A 97 -10.24 -1.86 1.22
N PRO A 98 -11.22 -1.78 2.14
CA PRO A 98 -10.95 -1.27 3.49
C PRO A 98 -9.96 -2.12 4.28
N ALA A 99 -9.92 -3.44 4.07
CA ALA A 99 -8.93 -4.30 4.71
C ALA A 99 -7.52 -4.01 4.18
N VAL A 100 -7.38 -3.82 2.86
CA VAL A 100 -6.10 -3.44 2.22
C VAL A 100 -5.63 -2.08 2.74
N LEU A 101 -6.52 -1.08 2.75
CA LEU A 101 -6.23 0.28 3.21
C LEU A 101 -5.83 0.31 4.68
N ALA A 102 -6.60 -0.35 5.55
CA ALA A 102 -6.33 -0.40 6.98
C ALA A 102 -5.01 -1.10 7.27
N TYR A 103 -4.72 -2.22 6.61
CA TYR A 103 -3.47 -2.94 6.77
C TYR A 103 -2.27 -2.09 6.34
N PHE A 104 -2.34 -1.48 5.14
CA PHE A 104 -1.26 -0.64 4.64
C PHE A 104 -1.01 0.57 5.54
N TYR A 105 -2.06 1.28 5.96
CA TYR A 105 -1.91 2.46 6.81
C TYR A 105 -1.35 2.08 8.19
N THR A 106 -1.86 1.01 8.81
CA THR A 106 -1.41 0.57 10.13
C THR A 106 0.03 0.07 10.08
N LEU A 107 0.45 -0.57 8.99
CA LEU A 107 1.83 -1.00 8.79
C LEU A 107 2.82 0.17 8.87
N LEU A 108 2.43 1.38 8.46
CA LEU A 108 3.28 2.58 8.59
C LEU A 108 3.57 2.94 10.06
N THR A 109 2.66 2.62 10.97
CA THR A 109 2.87 2.80 12.42
C THR A 109 3.61 1.63 13.07
N ASN A 110 3.73 0.50 12.36
CA ASN A 110 4.39 -0.73 12.81
C ASN A 110 4.05 -1.13 14.27
N PRO A 111 2.76 -1.20 14.65
CA PRO A 111 2.38 -1.46 16.02
C PRO A 111 2.67 -2.91 16.40
N ASN A 112 3.16 -3.12 17.61
CA ASN A 112 3.38 -4.42 18.21
C ASN A 112 2.23 -4.76 19.16
N ASN A 113 1.24 -5.48 18.64
CA ASN A 113 0.06 -5.91 19.40
C ASN A 113 0.36 -6.86 20.59
N HIS A 114 1.61 -7.26 20.84
CA HIS A 114 1.97 -7.99 22.06
C HIS A 114 1.90 -7.11 23.32
N ALA A 115 2.17 -5.81 23.19
CA ALA A 115 2.23 -4.86 24.29
C ALA A 115 1.39 -3.62 23.99
N TYR A 116 0.80 -3.02 25.03
CA TYR A 116 0.00 -1.81 24.84
C TYR A 116 0.85 -0.61 24.40
N GLU A 117 2.11 -0.53 24.84
CA GLU A 117 3.04 0.52 24.40
C GLU A 117 3.73 0.22 23.06
N GLY A 118 3.37 -0.90 22.41
CA GLY A 118 4.07 -1.49 21.28
C GLY A 118 3.57 -1.05 19.92
#